data_AF-A0A350V1V3-F1
#
_entry.id   AF-A0A350V1V3-F1
#
_cell.length_a   1.000
_cell.length_b   1.000
_cell.length_c   1.000
_cell.angle_alpha   90.00
_cell.angle_beta   90.00
_cell.angle_gamma   90.00
#
_symmetry.space_group_name_H-M   'P 1'
#
loop_
_entity.id
_entity.type
_entity.pdbx_description
1 polymer ?
#
loop_
_entity_poly.entity_id
_entity_poly.type
_entity_poly.pdbx_seq_one_letter_code
_entity_poly.pdbx_strand_id
1 'polypeptide(L)'
;MLRKAASLSKYGVAAIQLREKQMPAGELLRLALDIRKKVNRKVTKIIVNDRIDIAMLAGLSGVHSVTDGISADYIRKFCRGMISGKSVHSLKEALHAEKAGYDYVLYGPVFRTPAKVKYGKPQGLRKLNEVCS
;
A
#
# COMPACT_ATOMS: atom_id res chain seq x y z
N MET A 1 2.77 -5.50 16.80
CA MET A 1 1.99 -5.22 15.57
C MET A 1 0.62 -5.89 15.56
N LEU A 2 0.52 -7.22 15.73
CA LEU A 2 -0.73 -7.98 15.65
C LEU A 2 -1.87 -7.44 16.53
N ARG A 3 -1.61 -7.14 17.80
CA ARG A 3 -2.62 -6.55 18.71
C ARG A 3 -3.13 -5.19 18.22
N LYS A 4 -2.24 -4.35 17.67
CA LYS A 4 -2.59 -3.03 17.15
C LYS A 4 -3.43 -3.15 15.88
N ALA A 5 -3.06 -4.03 14.95
CA ALA A 5 -3.83 -4.28 13.72
C ALA A 5 -5.24 -4.80 14.02
N ALA A 6 -5.36 -5.79 14.92
CA ALA A 6 -6.66 -6.33 15.33
C ALA A 6 -7.52 -5.26 16.02
N SER A 7 -6.94 -4.48 16.93
CA SER A 7 -7.62 -3.38 17.61
C SER A 7 -8.14 -2.33 16.63
N LEU A 8 -7.30 -1.86 15.70
CA LEU A 8 -7.68 -0.87 14.68
C LEU A 8 -8.87 -1.32 13.83
N SER A 9 -8.96 -2.61 13.48
CA SER A 9 -10.09 -3.12 12.69
C SER A 9 -11.45 -3.01 13.41
N LYS A 10 -11.46 -2.98 14.75
CA LYS A 10 -12.68 -2.78 15.54
C LYS A 10 -13.22 -1.35 15.45
N TYR A 11 -12.38 -0.40 15.06
CA TYR A 11 -12.73 1.01 14.89
C TYR A 11 -13.08 1.37 13.44
N GLY A 12 -13.34 0.37 12.58
CA GLY A 12 -13.79 0.62 11.21
C GLY A 12 -12.71 1.12 10.25
N VAL A 13 -11.42 0.86 10.53
CA VAL A 13 -10.33 1.23 9.62
C VAL A 13 -10.50 0.52 8.27
N ALA A 14 -10.53 1.30 7.18
CA ALA A 14 -10.79 0.78 5.84
C ALA A 14 -9.67 -0.11 5.28
N ALA A 15 -8.41 0.18 5.63
CA ALA A 15 -7.26 -0.59 5.15
C ALA A 15 -6.09 -0.61 6.15
N ILE A 16 -5.38 -1.73 6.19
CA ILE A 16 -4.10 -1.89 6.89
C ILE A 16 -3.04 -2.29 5.86
N GLN A 17 -1.96 -1.53 5.80
CA GLN A 17 -0.82 -1.81 4.93
C GLN A 17 0.33 -2.45 5.74
N LEU A 18 0.75 -3.64 5.33
CA LEU A 18 1.95 -4.32 5.84
C LEU A 18 3.17 -3.79 5.09
N ARG A 19 4.09 -3.15 5.80
CA ARG A 19 5.24 -2.48 5.20
C ARG A 19 6.52 -2.78 5.97
N GLU A 20 6.95 -4.03 5.87
CA GLU A 20 8.18 -4.53 6.47
C GLU A 20 9.26 -4.66 5.40
N LYS A 21 10.24 -3.74 5.40
CA LYS A 21 11.26 -3.67 4.34
C LYS A 21 12.40 -4.66 4.51
N GLN A 22 12.66 -5.09 5.75
CA GLN A 22 13.83 -5.89 6.11
C GLN A 22 13.45 -7.28 6.62
N MET A 23 12.14 -7.59 6.68
CA MET A 23 11.67 -8.86 7.20
C MET A 23 11.86 -9.97 6.15
N PRO A 24 12.45 -11.12 6.54
CA PRO A 24 12.53 -12.28 5.67
C PRO A 24 11.16 -12.72 5.15
N ALA A 25 11.13 -13.26 3.93
CA ALA A 25 9.88 -13.64 3.25
C ALA A 25 8.99 -14.57 4.10
N GLY A 26 9.57 -15.60 4.71
CA GLY A 26 8.83 -16.56 5.55
C GLY A 26 8.21 -15.93 6.79
N GLU A 27 8.91 -14.99 7.43
CA GLU A 27 8.39 -14.26 8.60
C GLU A 27 7.27 -13.30 8.20
N LEU A 28 7.45 -12.58 7.08
CA LEU A 28 6.42 -11.68 6.55
C LEU A 28 5.15 -12.44 6.17
N LEU A 29 5.29 -13.63 5.59
CA LEU A 29 4.17 -14.51 5.30
C LEU A 29 3.41 -14.93 6.57
N ARG A 30 4.13 -15.37 7.60
CA ARG A 30 3.54 -15.73 8.91
C ARG A 30 2.80 -14.55 9.52
N LEU A 31 3.42 -13.37 9.53
CA LEU A 31 2.79 -12.14 10.02
C LEU A 31 1.51 -11.81 9.24
N ALA A 32 1.55 -11.90 7.91
CA ALA A 32 0.40 -11.61 7.05
C ALA A 32 -0.77 -12.58 7.32
N LEU A 33 -0.49 -13.88 7.47
CA LEU A 33 -1.48 -14.89 7.83
C LEU A 33 -2.09 -14.63 9.20
N ASP A 34 -1.27 -14.27 10.19
CA ASP A 34 -1.75 -13.99 11.54
C ASP A 34 -2.60 -12.72 11.63
N ILE A 35 -2.25 -11.67 10.88
CA ILE A 35 -3.07 -10.45 10.76
C ILE A 35 -4.39 -10.79 10.07
N ARG A 36 -4.34 -11.55 8.98
CA ARG A 36 -5.53 -11.96 8.23
C ARG A 36 -6.55 -12.70 9.12
N LYS A 37 -6.08 -13.54 10.05
CA LYS A 37 -6.96 -14.26 11.01
C LYS A 37 -7.62 -13.34 12.04
N LYS A 38 -7.03 -12.20 12.35
CA LYS A 38 -7.46 -11.33 13.47
C LYS A 38 -8.23 -10.08 13.05
N VAL A 39 -8.14 -9.70 11.77
CA VAL A 39 -8.78 -8.51 11.23
C VAL A 39 -10.15 -8.87 10.66
N ASN A 40 -11.18 -8.07 10.93
CA ASN A 40 -12.49 -8.23 10.28
C ASN A 40 -12.40 -7.81 8.81
N ARG A 41 -12.21 -8.81 7.93
CA ARG A 41 -12.02 -8.60 6.48
C ARG A 41 -13.27 -8.15 5.73
N LYS A 42 -14.44 -8.16 6.38
CA LYS A 42 -15.66 -7.55 5.80
C LYS A 42 -15.56 -6.03 5.77
N VAL A 43 -14.75 -5.45 6.67
CA VAL A 43 -14.62 -4.00 6.85
C VAL A 43 -13.24 -3.50 6.45
N THR A 44 -12.18 -4.24 6.80
CA THR A 44 -10.80 -3.80 6.64
C THR A 44 -10.08 -4.60 5.56
N LYS A 45 -9.57 -3.91 4.54
CA LYS A 45 -8.67 -4.49 3.54
C LYS A 45 -7.26 -4.67 4.11
N ILE A 46 -6.58 -5.76 3.76
CA ILE A 46 -5.17 -5.95 4.12
C ILE A 46 -4.35 -5.87 2.84
N ILE A 47 -3.37 -4.98 2.82
CA ILE A 47 -2.52 -4.70 1.66
C ILE A 47 -1.07 -4.92 2.05
N VAL A 48 -0.24 -5.50 1.19
CA VAL A 48 1.20 -5.61 1.44
C VAL A 48 2.00 -4.73 0.49
N ASN A 49 3.05 -4.11 1.00
CA ASN A 49 3.94 -3.26 0.21
C ASN A 49 4.88 -4.12 -0.65
N ASP A 50 4.77 -4.00 -1.97
CA ASP A 50 5.67 -4.54 -3.01
C ASP A 50 5.86 -6.06 -3.09
N ARG A 51 5.18 -6.82 -2.22
CA ARG A 51 5.33 -8.28 -2.10
C ARG A 51 4.11 -9.03 -2.62
N ILE A 52 4.00 -9.12 -3.95
CA ILE A 52 2.94 -9.88 -4.64
C ILE A 52 2.87 -11.33 -4.17
N ASP A 53 4.02 -11.97 -4.05
CA ASP A 53 4.15 -13.34 -3.57
C ASP A 53 3.48 -13.53 -2.19
N ILE A 54 3.73 -12.62 -1.25
CA ILE A 54 3.10 -12.64 0.07
C ILE A 54 1.60 -12.39 -0.04
N ALA A 55 1.16 -11.45 -0.89
CA ALA A 55 -0.25 -11.15 -1.09
C ALA A 55 -1.01 -12.39 -1.58
N MET A 56 -0.43 -13.13 -2.54
CA MET A 56 -1.00 -14.35 -3.09
C MET A 56 -1.01 -15.48 -2.06
N LEU A 57 0.14 -15.78 -1.45
CA LEU A 57 0.28 -16.87 -0.48
C LEU A 57 -0.60 -16.67 0.76
N ALA A 58 -0.74 -15.44 1.25
CA ALA A 58 -1.62 -15.11 2.37
C ALA A 58 -3.05 -14.74 1.95
N GLY A 59 -3.37 -14.72 0.65
CA GLY A 59 -4.64 -14.25 0.06
C GLY A 59 -5.13 -12.92 0.64
N LEU A 60 -4.27 -11.91 0.59
CA LEU A 60 -4.56 -10.56 1.05
C LEU A 60 -5.52 -9.84 0.08
N SER A 61 -5.98 -8.65 0.47
CA SER A 61 -6.88 -7.85 -0.35
C SER A 61 -6.17 -7.11 -1.48
N GLY A 62 -4.87 -6.85 -1.35
CA GLY A 62 -4.17 -5.99 -2.27
C GLY A 62 -2.67 -5.92 -2.13
N VAL A 63 -2.06 -5.22 -3.08
CA VAL A 63 -0.65 -4.84 -3.09
C VAL A 63 -0.50 -3.33 -3.27
N HIS A 64 0.56 -2.79 -2.71
CA HIS A 64 0.94 -1.40 -2.94
C HIS A 64 2.37 -1.34 -3.48
N SER A 65 2.51 -0.88 -4.72
CA SER A 65 3.79 -0.70 -5.39
C SER A 65 4.45 0.60 -4.94
N VAL A 66 5.74 0.51 -4.64
CA VAL A 66 6.59 1.70 -4.50
C VAL A 66 6.94 2.28 -5.87
N THR A 67 7.64 3.42 -5.93
CA THR A 67 7.97 4.13 -7.19
C THR A 67 8.60 3.20 -8.24
N ASP A 68 9.60 2.41 -7.85
CA ASP A 68 10.29 1.45 -8.74
C ASP A 68 9.79 0.01 -8.53
N GLY A 69 8.62 -0.13 -7.92
CA GLY A 69 7.98 -1.41 -7.63
C GLY A 69 7.26 -2.02 -8.83
N ILE A 70 6.62 -3.16 -8.61
CA ILE A 70 5.98 -3.96 -9.67
C ILE A 70 4.90 -3.14 -10.40
N SER A 71 4.91 -3.18 -11.73
CA SER A 71 3.96 -2.47 -12.58
C SER A 71 2.55 -3.09 -12.54
N ALA A 72 1.55 -2.27 -12.83
CA ALA A 72 0.14 -2.64 -12.69
C ALA A 72 -0.29 -3.79 -13.63
N ASP A 73 0.34 -3.93 -14.79
CA ASP A 73 0.11 -5.02 -15.73
C ASP A 73 0.47 -6.39 -15.13
N TYR A 74 1.62 -6.51 -14.47
CA TYR A 74 1.99 -7.74 -13.76
C TYR A 74 1.08 -8.02 -12.59
N ILE A 75 0.70 -6.99 -11.83
CA ILE A 75 -0.25 -7.13 -10.71
C ILE A 75 -1.59 -7.65 -11.23
N ARG A 76 -2.15 -7.06 -12.29
CA ARG A 76 -3.41 -7.54 -12.88
C ARG A 76 -3.29 -8.96 -13.43
N LYS A 77 -2.16 -9.31 -14.04
CA LYS A 77 -1.91 -10.64 -14.61
C LYS A 77 -1.90 -11.73 -13.54
N PHE A 78 -1.21 -11.49 -12.42
CA PHE A 78 -0.96 -12.53 -11.41
C PHE A 78 -1.87 -12.44 -10.17
N CYS A 79 -2.42 -11.28 -9.87
CA CYS A 79 -3.23 -11.00 -8.68
C CYS A 79 -4.67 -10.58 -9.04
N ARG A 80 -5.32 -11.30 -9.95
CA ARG A 80 -6.71 -10.98 -10.36
C ARG A 80 -7.62 -10.92 -9.12
N GLY A 81 -8.38 -9.84 -9.01
CA GLY A 81 -9.30 -9.59 -7.89
C GLY A 81 -8.67 -8.92 -6.66
N MET A 82 -7.37 -8.60 -6.69
CA MET A 82 -6.71 -7.79 -5.66
C MET A 82 -6.67 -6.32 -6.05
N ILE A 83 -6.82 -5.43 -5.07
CA ILE A 83 -6.60 -3.99 -5.28
C ILE A 83 -5.11 -3.67 -5.38
N SER A 84 -4.77 -2.71 -6.21
CA SER A 84 -3.42 -2.27 -6.50
C SER A 84 -3.27 -0.78 -6.22
N GLY A 85 -2.22 -0.41 -5.51
CA GLY A 85 -1.89 0.98 -5.21
C GLY A 85 -0.52 1.38 -5.71
N LYS A 86 -0.31 2.67 -5.99
CA LYS A 86 1.01 3.21 -6.36
C LYS A 86 1.39 4.41 -5.50
N SER A 87 2.60 4.42 -4.97
CA SER A 87 3.21 5.63 -4.40
C SER A 87 3.52 6.62 -5.52
N VAL A 88 3.09 7.88 -5.37
CA VAL A 88 3.32 8.96 -6.33
C VAL A 88 3.79 10.24 -5.65
N HIS A 89 4.57 11.05 -6.37
CA HIS A 89 5.21 12.27 -5.85
C HIS A 89 4.93 13.52 -6.69
N SER A 90 4.18 13.38 -7.78
CA SER A 90 3.84 14.47 -8.71
C SER A 90 2.51 14.20 -9.44
N LEU A 91 1.91 15.24 -10.01
CA LEU A 91 0.74 15.10 -10.90
C LEU A 91 1.04 14.19 -12.09
N LYS A 92 2.23 14.33 -12.69
CA LYS A 92 2.67 13.49 -13.81
C LYS A 92 2.67 12.00 -13.43
N GLU A 93 3.19 11.66 -12.26
CA GLU A 93 3.18 10.28 -11.77
C GLU A 93 1.77 9.77 -11.47
N ALA A 94 0.90 10.61 -10.89
CA ALA A 94 -0.49 10.25 -10.62
C ALA A 94 -1.27 9.93 -11.91
N LEU A 95 -1.18 10.80 -12.92
CA LEU A 95 -1.79 10.58 -14.23
C LEU A 95 -1.22 9.33 -14.94
N HIS A 96 0.08 9.07 -14.77
CA HIS A 96 0.68 7.85 -15.31
C HIS A 96 0.15 6.61 -14.60
N ALA A 97 0.02 6.64 -13.26
CA ALA A 97 -0.51 5.53 -12.48
C ALA A 97 -1.99 5.24 -12.82
N GLU A 98 -2.80 6.28 -13.00
CA GLU A 98 -4.19 6.17 -13.46
C GLU A 98 -4.26 5.49 -14.85
N LYS A 99 -3.50 5.99 -15.83
CA LYS A 99 -3.43 5.38 -17.17
C LYS A 99 -2.92 3.94 -17.15
N ALA A 100 -2.00 3.63 -16.22
CA ALA A 100 -1.51 2.28 -16.02
C ALA A 100 -2.56 1.35 -15.37
N GLY A 101 -3.64 1.90 -14.82
CA GLY A 101 -4.77 1.16 -14.24
C GLY A 101 -4.54 0.69 -12.80
N TYR A 102 -3.85 1.49 -11.97
CA TYR A 102 -3.84 1.27 -10.52
C TYR A 102 -5.17 1.70 -9.90
N ASP A 103 -5.66 0.97 -8.89
CA ASP A 103 -6.95 1.24 -8.24
C ASP A 103 -6.92 2.48 -7.32
N TYR A 104 -5.73 2.84 -6.82
CA TYR A 104 -5.52 4.07 -6.06
C TYR A 104 -4.07 4.55 -6.12
N VAL A 105 -3.87 5.81 -5.77
CA VAL A 105 -2.54 6.39 -5.57
C VAL A 105 -2.35 6.85 -4.14
N LEU A 106 -1.11 6.79 -3.64
CA LEU A 106 -0.71 7.37 -2.37
C LEU A 106 0.29 8.50 -2.62
N TYR A 107 -0.21 9.72 -2.53
CA TYR A 107 0.59 10.93 -2.72
C TYR A 107 1.37 11.31 -1.47
N GLY A 108 2.64 11.71 -1.62
CA GLY A 108 3.36 12.34 -0.53
C GLY A 108 4.85 12.57 -0.77
N PRO A 109 5.61 12.91 0.28
CA PRO A 109 5.10 13.34 1.58
C PRO A 109 4.50 14.75 1.49
N VAL A 110 3.27 14.95 1.99
CA VAL A 110 2.60 16.27 2.02
C VAL A 110 3.28 17.21 3.02
N PHE A 111 3.60 16.68 4.19
CA PHE A 111 4.29 17.40 5.27
C PHE A 111 5.66 16.78 5.56
N ARG A 112 6.52 17.53 6.25
CA ARG A 112 7.84 17.03 6.67
C ARG A 112 7.66 15.80 7.57
N THR A 113 8.44 14.75 7.30
CA THR A 113 8.54 13.57 8.18
C THR A 113 9.99 13.12 8.27
N PRO A 114 10.51 12.78 9.48
CA PRO A 114 11.89 12.32 9.65
C PRO A 114 12.28 11.19 8.70
N ALA A 115 11.36 10.24 8.46
CA ALA A 115 11.59 9.07 7.61
C ALA A 115 11.77 9.38 6.12
N LYS A 116 11.51 10.62 5.68
CA LYS A 116 11.58 11.03 4.27
C LYS A 116 12.50 12.22 3.99
N VAL A 117 13.17 12.79 4.99
CA VAL A 117 14.05 13.97 4.82
C VAL A 117 15.12 13.73 3.75
N LYS A 118 15.68 12.52 3.69
CA LYS A 118 16.69 12.14 2.69
C LYS A 118 16.22 12.18 1.23
N TYR A 119 14.90 12.23 0.99
CA TYR A 119 14.31 12.31 -0.35
C TYR A 119 13.93 13.76 -0.74
N GLY A 120 14.28 14.75 0.07
CA GLY A 120 14.05 16.16 -0.21
C GLY A 120 12.93 16.81 0.61
N LYS A 121 12.50 17.99 0.16
CA LYS A 121 11.44 18.78 0.81
C LYS A 121 10.07 18.12 0.62
N PRO A 122 9.14 18.29 1.57
CA PRO A 122 7.76 17.85 1.39
C PRO A 122 7.10 18.56 0.20
N GLN A 123 6.11 17.90 -0.40
CA GLN A 123 5.45 18.38 -1.60
C GLN A 123 4.40 19.48 -1.33
N GLY A 124 3.84 19.53 -0.11
CA GLY A 124 2.91 20.56 0.32
C GLY A 124 1.47 20.38 -0.18
N LEU A 125 0.58 21.22 0.34
CA LEU A 125 -0.87 21.16 0.06
C LEU A 125 -1.23 21.66 -1.34
N ARG A 126 -0.49 22.63 -1.89
CA ARG A 126 -0.75 23.15 -3.25
C ARG A 126 -0.67 22.04 -4.30
N LYS A 127 0.44 21.29 -4.31
CA LYS A 127 0.62 20.18 -5.25
C LYS A 127 -0.31 19.00 -4.97
N LEU A 128 -0.68 18.77 -3.71
CA LEU A 128 -1.72 17.78 -3.38
C LEU A 128 -3.06 18.18 -4.02
N ASN A 129 -3.44 19.45 -3.92
CA ASN A 129 -4.67 19.96 -4.54
C ASN A 129 -4.67 19.75 -6.05
N GLU A 130 -3.53 19.99 -6.72
CA GLU A 130 -3.36 19.73 -8.16
C GLU A 130 -3.53 18.24 -8.52
N VAL A 131 -3.20 17.31 -7.62
CA VAL A 131 -3.38 15.85 -7.83
C VAL A 131 -4.82 15.39 -7.58
N CYS A 132 -5.56 16.11 -6.73
CA CYS A 132 -6.93 15.75 -6.36
C CYS A 132 -8.02 16.46 -7.19
N SER A 133 -7.64 17.42 -8.04
CA SER A 133 -8.55 18.15 -8.92
C SER A 133 -8.74 17.41 -10.23
#